data_AF-A0A645J6R8-F1
#
_entry.id   AF-A0A645J6R8-F1
#
_cell.length_a   1.000
_cell.length_b   1.000
_cell.length_c   1.000
_cell.angle_alpha   90.00
_cell.angle_beta   90.00
_cell.angle_gamma   90.00
#
_symmetry.space_group_name_H-M   'P 1'
#
loop_
_entity.id
_entity.type
_entity.pdbx_description
1 polymer ?
#
loop_
_entity_poly.entity_id
_entity_poly.type
_entity_poly.pdbx_seq_one_letter_code
_entity_poly.pdbx_strand_id
1 'polypeptide(L)'
;MTSYMYDVDAGYYTVYVITGISAPADEFYQLKDTLLKSLSSFKYTDRYIEQGVARSRWGTELALQVGRTLSEAADSYNEAWSNRQRVNDALSQKRSDANLGYDRLYDTETGEVYRAELGFYDQYDTHREEFENIDLQPVPDDDYGLYEKEIKGYIYK
;
A
#
# COMPACT_ATOMS: atom_id res chain seq x y z
N MET A 1 -15.79 -7.01 7.06
CA MET A 1 -14.63 -7.20 7.94
C MET A 1 -14.96 -6.47 9.23
N THR A 2 -15.48 -7.19 10.24
CA THR A 2 -15.71 -6.64 11.58
C THR A 2 -14.36 -6.49 12.26
N SER A 3 -14.03 -5.28 12.70
CA SER A 3 -12.81 -5.04 13.48
C SER A 3 -13.11 -5.50 14.91
N TYR A 4 -12.64 -6.69 15.28
CA TYR A 4 -12.60 -7.10 16.68
C TYR A 4 -11.41 -6.38 17.34
N MET A 5 -11.68 -5.21 17.92
CA MET A 5 -10.69 -4.46 18.69
C MET A 5 -11.16 -4.46 20.15
N TYR A 6 -10.41 -5.13 21.02
CA TYR A 6 -10.59 -5.15 22.49
C TYR A 6 -11.89 -5.81 23.03
N ASP A 7 -12.34 -6.95 22.46
CA ASP A 7 -13.60 -7.62 22.85
C ASP A 7 -14.86 -6.75 22.69
N VAL A 8 -14.75 -5.62 21.98
CA VAL A 8 -15.88 -4.78 21.60
C VAL A 8 -16.19 -5.07 20.13
N ASP A 9 -17.42 -5.49 19.84
CA ASP A 9 -17.90 -5.64 18.47
C ASP A 9 -17.99 -4.25 17.82
N ALA A 10 -16.94 -3.86 17.09
CA ALA A 10 -16.89 -2.61 16.34
C ALA A 10 -17.38 -2.85 14.92
N GLY A 11 -18.68 -3.15 14.81
CA GLY A 11 -19.43 -3.14 13.55
C GLY A 11 -19.98 -1.76 13.21
N TYR A 12 -20.29 -1.52 11.93
CA TYR A 12 -21.09 -0.37 11.53
C TYR A 12 -22.56 -0.61 11.89
N TYR A 13 -22.97 -0.16 13.08
CA TYR A 13 -24.37 -0.18 13.49
C TYR A 13 -25.08 1.11 13.06
N THR A 14 -26.20 0.98 12.36
CA THR A 14 -27.09 2.10 12.05
C THR A 14 -28.39 1.90 12.81
N VAL A 15 -28.74 2.84 13.70
CA VAL A 15 -30.04 2.86 14.36
C VAL A 15 -30.93 3.87 13.63
N TYR A 16 -32.02 3.38 13.04
CA TYR A 16 -32.92 4.24 12.24
C TYR A 16 -33.97 4.95 13.10
N VAL A 17 -34.48 4.28 14.13
CA VAL A 17 -35.43 4.87 15.08
C VAL A 17 -35.14 4.37 16.49
N ILE A 18 -35.13 5.30 17.44
CA ILE A 18 -35.20 5.01 18.87
C ILE A 18 -36.49 5.65 19.37
N THR A 19 -37.33 4.84 20.01
CA THR A 19 -38.59 5.32 20.59
C THR A 19 -38.63 4.91 22.05
N GLY A 20 -39.14 5.80 22.89
CA GLY A 20 -39.24 5.58 24.32
C GLY A 20 -40.44 6.31 24.91
N ILE A 21 -40.75 5.97 26.16
CA ILE A 21 -41.75 6.65 26.96
C ILE A 21 -41.07 7.37 28.12
N SER A 22 -41.56 8.55 28.49
CA SER A 22 -41.06 9.31 29.63
C SER A 22 -42.19 10.01 30.37
N ALA A 23 -42.03 10.17 31.68
CA ALA A 23 -42.88 10.98 32.56
C ALA A 23 -42.07 11.39 33.80
N PRO A 24 -42.55 12.34 34.62
CA PRO A 24 -41.99 12.61 35.94
C PRO A 24 -41.82 11.33 36.77
N ALA A 25 -40.77 11.23 37.58
CA ALA A 25 -40.40 9.98 38.25
C ALA A 25 -41.49 9.43 39.19
N ASP A 26 -42.21 10.33 39.85
CA ASP A 26 -43.35 10.09 40.74
C ASP A 26 -44.62 9.67 40.00
N GLU A 27 -44.78 10.10 38.74
CA GLU A 27 -45.94 9.79 37.91
C GLU A 27 -45.71 8.62 36.94
N PHE A 28 -44.45 8.29 36.63
CA PHE A 28 -44.11 7.31 35.61
C PHE A 28 -44.72 5.94 35.92
N TYR A 29 -44.71 5.51 37.19
CA TYR A 29 -45.32 4.24 37.57
C TYR A 29 -46.81 4.17 37.23
N GLN A 30 -47.52 5.28 37.36
CA GLN A 30 -48.96 5.38 37.10
C GLN A 30 -49.25 5.52 35.59
N LEU A 31 -48.38 6.22 34.86
CA LEU A 31 -48.55 6.50 33.43
C LEU A 31 -47.94 5.44 32.50
N LYS A 32 -47.05 4.58 33.00
CA LYS A 32 -46.28 3.60 32.21
C LYS A 32 -47.16 2.79 31.26
N ASP A 33 -48.25 2.23 31.77
CA ASP A 33 -49.11 1.34 30.98
C ASP A 33 -49.88 2.09 29.90
N THR A 34 -50.33 3.32 30.19
CA THR A 34 -50.97 4.20 29.21
C THR A 34 -49.98 4.62 28.13
N LEU A 35 -48.76 5.02 28.51
CA LEU A 35 -47.71 5.41 27.59
C LEU A 35 -47.25 4.23 26.71
N LEU A 36 -47.15 3.02 27.28
CA LEU A 36 -46.88 1.79 26.53
C LEU A 36 -47.98 1.49 25.51
N LYS A 37 -49.26 1.64 25.90
CA LYS A 37 -50.39 1.49 24.97
C LYS A 37 -50.30 2.49 23.83
N SER A 38 -50.06 3.77 24.13
CA SER A 38 -49.87 4.80 23.11
C SER A 38 -48.71 4.45 22.18
N LEU A 39 -47.56 4.04 22.72
CA LEU A 39 -46.41 3.64 21.91
C LEU A 39 -46.73 2.43 21.01
N SER A 40 -47.42 1.42 21.53
CA SER A 40 -47.81 0.22 20.78
C SER A 40 -48.86 0.47 19.69
N SER A 41 -49.54 1.62 19.73
CA SER A 41 -50.53 2.00 18.72
C SER A 41 -49.89 2.46 17.41
N PHE A 42 -48.61 2.86 17.44
CA PHE A 42 -47.87 3.22 16.25
C PHE A 42 -47.48 1.97 15.47
N LYS A 43 -47.77 1.98 14.16
CA LYS A 43 -47.29 0.96 13.22
C LYS A 43 -46.42 1.63 12.17
N TYR A 44 -45.21 1.10 11.98
CA TYR A 44 -44.40 1.48 10.83
C TYR A 44 -44.97 0.83 9.57
N THR A 45 -44.91 1.56 8.46
CA THR A 45 -45.21 0.99 7.15
C THR A 45 -43.99 0.20 6.65
N ASP A 46 -44.21 -0.87 5.88
CA ASP A 46 -43.13 -1.65 5.27
C ASP A 46 -42.20 -0.75 4.45
N ARG A 47 -42.77 0.19 3.68
CA ARG A 47 -42.03 1.19 2.91
C ARG A 47 -41.05 2.02 3.77
N TYR A 48 -41.46 2.40 4.98
CA TYR A 48 -40.59 3.17 5.88
C TYR A 48 -39.41 2.33 6.41
N ILE A 49 -39.66 1.06 6.74
CA ILE A 49 -38.63 0.12 7.17
C ILE A 49 -37.64 -0.15 6.04
N GLU A 50 -38.13 -0.45 4.84
CA GLU A 50 -37.31 -0.70 3.66
C GLU A 50 -36.41 0.48 3.31
N GLN A 51 -36.92 1.71 3.39
CA GLN A 51 -36.12 2.92 3.18
C GLN A 51 -34.98 3.05 4.20
N GLY A 52 -35.24 2.75 5.47
CA GLY A 52 -34.22 2.75 6.52
C GLY A 52 -33.12 1.72 6.25
N VAL A 53 -33.52 0.49 5.89
CA VAL A 53 -32.57 -0.59 5.54
C VAL A 53 -31.74 -0.22 4.31
N ALA A 54 -32.36 0.30 3.26
CA ALA A 54 -31.67 0.71 2.04
C ALA A 54 -30.65 1.82 2.31
N ARG A 55 -31.00 2.81 3.13
CA ARG A 55 -30.10 3.90 3.50
C ARG A 55 -28.90 3.43 4.34
N SER A 56 -29.13 2.50 5.26
CA SER A 56 -28.05 1.90 6.06
C SER A 56 -27.09 1.08 5.20
N ARG A 57 -27.61 0.29 4.25
CA ARG A 57 -26.79 -0.45 3.26
C ARG A 57 -25.95 0.50 2.43
N TRP A 58 -26.55 1.56 1.88
CA TRP A 58 -25.84 2.56 1.09
C TRP A 58 -24.71 3.24 1.88
N GLY A 59 -24.97 3.66 3.11
CA GLY A 59 -23.95 4.29 3.97
C GLY A 59 -22.79 3.34 4.28
N THR A 60 -23.10 2.06 4.53
CA THR A 60 -22.08 1.03 4.79
C THR A 60 -21.24 0.75 3.55
N GLU A 61 -21.88 0.60 2.39
CA GLU A 61 -21.19 0.37 1.11
C GLU A 61 -20.28 1.55 0.74
N LEU A 62 -20.76 2.78 0.92
CA LEU A 62 -19.96 3.99 0.72
C LEU A 62 -18.74 4.02 1.66
N ALA A 63 -18.92 3.74 2.95
CA ALA A 63 -17.82 3.71 3.91
C ALA A 63 -16.76 2.67 3.53
N LEU A 64 -17.19 1.47 3.11
CA LEU A 64 -16.29 0.42 2.63
C LEU A 64 -15.56 0.82 1.34
N GLN A 65 -16.26 1.48 0.42
CA GLN A 65 -15.64 1.98 -0.81
C GLN A 65 -14.58 3.04 -0.51
N VAL A 66 -14.90 4.04 0.33
CA VAL A 66 -13.96 5.07 0.75
C VAL A 66 -12.74 4.44 1.43
N GLY A 67 -12.94 3.45 2.30
CA GLY A 67 -11.84 2.72 2.95
C GLY A 67 -10.92 2.03 1.94
N ARG A 68 -11.47 1.35 0.93
CA ARG A 68 -10.67 0.73 -0.14
C ARG A 68 -9.89 1.78 -0.93
N THR A 69 -10.55 2.84 -1.38
CA THR A 69 -9.89 3.91 -2.17
C THR A 69 -8.78 4.60 -1.40
N LEU A 70 -8.96 4.84 -0.09
CA LEU A 70 -7.89 5.41 0.75
C LEU A 70 -6.71 4.45 0.91
N SER A 71 -6.97 3.15 1.06
CA SER A 71 -5.91 2.13 1.11
C SER A 71 -5.13 2.09 -0.21
N GLU A 72 -5.82 2.02 -1.34
CA GLU A 72 -5.20 2.00 -2.68
C GLU A 72 -4.35 3.25 -2.93
N ALA A 73 -4.84 4.43 -2.50
CA ALA A 73 -4.07 5.66 -2.60
C ALA A 73 -2.80 5.61 -1.73
N ALA A 74 -2.91 5.13 -0.49
CA ALA A 74 -1.77 4.99 0.41
C ALA A 74 -0.71 4.02 -0.14
N ASP A 75 -1.15 2.89 -0.68
CA ASP A 75 -0.27 1.89 -1.31
C ASP A 75 0.47 2.49 -2.51
N SER A 76 -0.25 3.22 -3.37
CA SER A 76 0.35 3.92 -4.52
C SER A 76 1.39 4.96 -4.08
N TYR A 77 1.13 5.72 -3.02
CA TYR A 77 2.11 6.67 -2.48
C TYR A 77 3.35 5.97 -1.91
N ASN A 78 3.16 4.87 -1.19
CA ASN A 78 4.25 4.07 -0.64
C ASN A 78 5.12 3.48 -1.76
N GLU A 79 4.50 2.94 -2.81
CA GLU A 79 5.20 2.42 -3.99
C GLU A 79 6.02 3.52 -4.67
N ALA A 80 5.42 4.69 -4.92
CA ALA A 80 6.11 5.83 -5.52
C ALA A 80 7.26 6.37 -4.65
N TRP A 81 7.14 6.31 -3.32
CA TRP A 81 8.21 6.66 -2.41
C TRP A 81 9.35 5.62 -2.44
N SER A 82 9.01 4.33 -2.38
CA SER A 82 9.95 3.22 -2.47
C SER A 82 10.76 3.27 -3.77
N ASN A 83 10.08 3.46 -4.91
CA ASN A 83 10.73 3.57 -6.21
C ASN A 83 11.71 4.75 -6.29
N ARG A 84 11.42 5.88 -5.63
CA ARG A 84 12.36 7.00 -5.56
C ARG A 84 13.61 6.67 -4.73
N GLN A 85 13.48 5.90 -3.66
CA GLN A 85 14.64 5.47 -2.87
C GLN A 85 15.58 4.59 -3.70
N ARG A 86 15.01 3.63 -4.44
CA ARG A 86 15.78 2.77 -5.37
C ARG A 86 16.63 3.56 -6.37
N VAL A 87 16.02 4.57 -7.01
CA VAL A 87 16.74 5.46 -7.95
C VAL A 87 17.85 6.25 -7.25
N ASN A 88 17.58 6.79 -6.06
CA ASN A 88 18.58 7.53 -5.30
C ASN A 88 19.77 6.64 -4.89
N ASP A 89 19.51 5.41 -4.47
CA ASP A 89 20.55 4.46 -4.08
C ASP A 89 21.42 4.07 -5.28
N ALA A 90 20.82 3.76 -6.43
CA ALA A 90 21.54 3.45 -7.65
C ALA A 90 22.42 4.62 -8.13
N LEU A 91 21.88 5.85 -8.11
CA LEU A 91 22.66 7.06 -8.45
C LEU A 91 23.80 7.31 -7.46
N SER A 92 23.57 7.05 -6.17
CA SER A 92 24.60 7.15 -5.13
C SER A 92 25.73 6.16 -5.39
N GLN A 93 25.39 4.90 -5.71
CA GLN A 93 26.35 3.86 -6.07
C GLN A 93 27.17 4.25 -7.32
N LYS A 94 26.51 4.72 -8.38
CA LYS A 94 27.19 5.20 -9.61
C LYS A 94 28.20 6.32 -9.32
N ARG A 95 27.80 7.31 -8.51
CA ARG A 95 28.71 8.39 -8.09
C ARG A 95 29.88 7.88 -7.25
N SER A 96 29.62 6.91 -6.38
CA SER A 96 30.67 6.27 -5.59
C SER A 96 31.67 5.54 -6.48
N ASP A 97 31.21 4.77 -7.46
CA ASP A 97 32.08 4.05 -8.38
C ASP A 97 32.96 5.03 -9.18
N ALA A 98 32.37 6.10 -9.71
CA ALA A 98 33.11 7.15 -10.42
C ALA A 98 34.15 7.84 -9.53
N ASN A 99 33.82 8.15 -8.27
CA ASN A 99 34.76 8.75 -7.31
C ASN A 99 35.91 7.81 -6.93
N LEU A 100 35.66 6.50 -6.95
CA LEU A 100 36.65 5.46 -6.63
C LEU A 100 37.46 5.01 -7.87
N GLY A 101 37.14 5.52 -9.06
CA GLY A 101 37.85 5.19 -10.30
C GLY A 101 37.44 3.86 -10.92
N TYR A 102 36.19 3.44 -10.72
CA TYR A 102 35.65 2.21 -11.29
C TYR A 102 34.47 2.47 -12.23
N ASP A 103 34.38 1.64 -13.27
CA ASP A 103 33.16 1.39 -14.04
C ASP A 103 32.45 0.15 -13.50
N ARG A 104 31.14 0.03 -13.78
CA ARG A 104 30.35 -1.15 -13.42
C ARG A 104 29.99 -1.92 -14.68
N LEU A 105 30.40 -3.18 -14.73
CA LEU A 105 30.10 -4.10 -15.82
C LEU A 105 29.16 -5.19 -15.32
N TYR A 106 28.36 -5.73 -16.22
CA TYR A 106 27.58 -6.92 -15.96
C TYR A 106 27.80 -7.96 -17.05
N ASP A 107 27.71 -9.22 -16.65
CA ASP A 107 27.73 -10.36 -17.55
C ASP A 107 26.32 -10.59 -18.10
N THR A 108 26.15 -10.63 -19.42
CA THR A 108 24.82 -10.78 -20.04
C THR A 108 24.25 -12.20 -19.97
N GLU A 109 25.08 -13.22 -19.73
CA GLU A 109 24.65 -14.62 -19.57
C GLU A 109 24.22 -14.90 -18.12
N THR A 110 25.04 -14.50 -17.14
CA THR A 110 24.80 -14.79 -15.72
C THR A 110 24.03 -13.69 -15.00
N GLY A 111 24.05 -12.47 -15.54
CA GLY A 111 23.50 -11.28 -14.89
C GLY A 111 24.30 -10.82 -13.67
N GLU A 112 25.51 -11.34 -13.45
CA GLU A 112 26.39 -10.93 -12.37
C GLU A 112 27.02 -9.56 -12.64
N VAL A 113 27.35 -8.83 -11.57
CA VAL A 113 27.82 -7.44 -11.65
C VAL A 113 29.20 -7.31 -11.02
N TYR A 114 30.08 -6.59 -11.70
CA TYR A 114 31.49 -6.45 -11.38
C TYR A 114 31.89 -4.97 -11.38
N ARG A 115 32.89 -4.62 -10.56
CA ARG A 115 33.57 -3.31 -10.65
C ARG A 115 34.84 -3.48 -11.47
N ALA A 116 34.99 -2.73 -12.54
CA ALA A 116 36.19 -2.75 -13.38
C ALA A 116 36.94 -1.42 -13.24
N GLU A 117 38.27 -1.44 -13.28
CA GLU A 117 39.05 -0.19 -13.36
C GLU A 117 38.60 0.66 -14.55
N LEU A 118 38.55 1.98 -14.35
CA LEU A 118 38.08 2.94 -15.36
C LEU A 118 38.80 2.74 -16.70
N GLY A 119 38.02 2.56 -17.78
CA GLY A 119 38.55 2.35 -19.13
C GLY A 119 39.04 0.93 -19.44
N PHE A 120 38.84 -0.04 -18.54
CA PHE A 120 39.02 -1.47 -18.84
C PHE A 120 38.15 -1.89 -20.02
N TYR A 121 36.86 -1.48 -20.02
CA TYR A 121 35.90 -1.94 -21.02
C TYR A 121 36.29 -1.54 -22.45
N ASP A 122 36.87 -0.36 -22.66
CA ASP A 122 37.30 0.08 -23.99
C ASP A 122 38.38 -0.84 -24.58
N GLN A 123 39.28 -1.33 -23.73
CA GLN A 123 40.32 -2.28 -24.14
C GLN A 123 39.75 -3.68 -24.36
N TYR A 124 38.90 -4.11 -23.45
CA TYR A 124 38.19 -5.37 -23.50
C TYR A 124 37.32 -5.49 -24.75
N ASP A 125 36.53 -4.46 -25.09
CA ASP A 125 35.62 -4.47 -26.23
C ASP A 125 36.34 -4.66 -27.57
N THR A 126 37.56 -4.14 -27.67
CA THR A 126 38.43 -4.29 -28.86
C THR A 126 39.06 -5.69 -28.96
N HIS A 127 39.29 -6.36 -27.83
CA HIS A 127 40.03 -7.62 -27.75
C HIS A 127 39.21 -8.75 -27.10
N ARG A 128 37.88 -8.73 -27.19
CA ARG A 128 37.00 -9.65 -26.44
C ARG A 128 37.40 -11.12 -26.58
N GLU A 129 37.78 -11.53 -27.79
CA GLU A 129 38.17 -12.92 -28.09
C GLU A 129 39.42 -13.41 -27.35
N GLU A 130 40.20 -12.50 -26.76
CA GLU A 130 41.40 -12.82 -25.96
C GLU A 130 41.06 -13.06 -24.48
N PHE A 131 39.83 -12.79 -24.04
CA PHE A 131 39.37 -12.97 -22.67
C PHE A 131 38.50 -14.23 -22.51
N GLU A 132 38.50 -14.81 -21.30
CA GLU A 132 37.69 -16.01 -20.99
C GLU A 132 36.19 -15.72 -21.00
N ASN A 133 35.78 -14.49 -20.65
CA ASN A 133 34.40 -14.04 -20.66
C ASN A 133 34.23 -12.97 -21.74
N ILE A 134 33.38 -13.24 -22.73
CA ILE A 134 33.12 -12.35 -23.88
C ILE A 134 31.81 -11.55 -23.75
N ASP A 135 31.03 -11.83 -22.70
CA ASP A 135 29.65 -11.38 -22.52
C ASP A 135 29.50 -10.22 -21.53
N LEU A 136 30.63 -9.61 -21.12
CA LEU A 136 30.60 -8.39 -20.31
C LEU A 136 30.10 -7.18 -21.11
N GLN A 137 29.26 -6.38 -20.47
CA GLN A 137 28.71 -5.13 -20.98
C GLN A 137 28.70 -4.07 -19.86
N PRO A 138 28.82 -2.78 -20.18
CA PRO A 138 28.63 -1.72 -19.20
C PRO A 138 27.19 -1.73 -18.71
N VAL A 139 27.00 -1.52 -17.41
CA VAL A 139 25.65 -1.37 -16.86
C VAL A 139 25.00 -0.13 -17.47
N PRO A 140 23.81 -0.26 -18.11
CA PRO A 140 23.10 0.88 -18.67
C PRO A 140 22.75 1.94 -17.62
N ASP A 141 22.70 3.19 -18.06
CA ASP A 141 22.46 4.33 -17.17
C ASP A 141 21.07 4.34 -16.52
N ASP A 142 20.11 3.67 -17.15
CA ASP A 142 18.72 3.57 -16.71
C ASP A 142 18.37 2.22 -16.05
N ASP A 143 19.32 1.29 -15.95
CA ASP A 143 19.11 0.00 -15.30
C ASP A 143 19.51 0.04 -13.81
N TYR A 144 18.62 0.62 -13.00
CA TYR A 144 18.80 0.71 -11.54
C TYR A 144 18.87 -0.65 -10.86
N GLY A 145 18.27 -1.70 -11.45
CA GLY A 145 18.25 -3.04 -10.86
C GLY A 145 19.64 -3.68 -10.82
N LEU A 146 20.48 -3.40 -11.82
CA LEU A 146 21.87 -3.85 -11.83
C LEU A 146 22.76 -3.11 -10.82
N TYR A 147 22.43 -1.85 -10.49
CA TYR A 147 23.15 -1.11 -9.45
C TYR A 147 22.83 -1.59 -8.02
N GLU A 148 21.68 -2.25 -7.83
CA GLU A 148 21.27 -2.86 -6.56
C GLU A 148 21.88 -4.24 -6.31
N LYS A 149 22.38 -4.90 -7.37
CA LYS A 149 23.01 -6.22 -7.23
C LYS A 149 24.32 -6.12 -6.47
N GLU A 150 24.60 -7.19 -5.71
CA GLU A 150 25.89 -7.39 -5.07
C GLU A 150 27.01 -7.45 -6.12
N ILE A 151 28.12 -6.75 -5.83
CA ILE A 151 29.33 -6.83 -6.64
C ILE A 151 30.00 -8.19 -6.39
N LYS A 152 30.09 -9.02 -7.44
CA LYS A 152 30.69 -10.36 -7.38
C LYS A 152 32.21 -10.36 -7.42
N GLY A 153 32.81 -9.33 -8.01
CA GLY A 153 34.25 -9.23 -8.10
C GLY A 153 34.75 -7.90 -8.63
N TYR A 154 36.07 -7.77 -8.64
CA TYR A 154 36.80 -6.62 -9.15
C TYR A 154 37.66 -7.05 -10.34
N ILE A 155 37.65 -6.24 -11.40
CA ILE A 155 38.42 -6.45 -12.62
C ILE A 155 39.47 -5.34 -12.71
N TYR A 156 40.72 -5.73 -12.92
CA TYR A 156 41.87 -4.83 -12.98
C TYR A 156 42.47 -4.87 -14.39
N LYS A 157 43.07 -3.76 -14.81
CA LYS A 157 43.73 -3.62 -16.11
C LYS A 157 45.14 -4.23 -16.15
#